data_AF-A0A1H8KAW5-F1
#
_entry.id   AF-A0A1H8KAW5-F1
#
_cell.length_a   1.000
_cell.length_b   1.000
_cell.length_c   1.000
_cell.angle_alpha   90.00
_cell.angle_beta   90.00
_cell.angle_gamma   90.00
#
_symmetry.space_group_name_H-M   'P 1'
#
loop_
_entity.id
_entity.type
_entity.pdbx_description
1 polymer ?
#
loop_
_entity_poly.entity_id
_entity_poly.type
_entity_poly.pdbx_seq_one_letter_code
_entity_poly.pdbx_strand_id
1 'polypeptide(L)'
;MGFWAALSKIYPETDHQRCWVHKTANVLNKLPKSVQPKVKADLHEIWMAETRFDAHKAFDRTLKRFEAKYPKAMACLAKDREELLAFYDYPAEHWVHIRTTNPIESTFATVRLRSKRSRNCGSRATTLAMVFKLLQSAEKRWKRIKGFSKLELVVNNVRFQDGEQVTDQSDRTAA
;
A
#
# COMPACT_ATOMS: atom_id res chain seq x y z
N MET A 1 1.76 -16.60 -7.90
CA MET A 1 1.17 -15.62 -8.84
C MET A 1 2.29 -14.95 -9.61
N GLY A 2 2.20 -14.90 -10.94
CA GLY A 2 3.25 -14.37 -11.82
C GLY A 2 3.19 -12.86 -12.07
N PHE A 3 2.35 -12.11 -11.36
CA PHE A 3 2.19 -10.66 -11.57
C PHE A 3 3.51 -9.90 -11.43
N TRP A 4 4.21 -10.06 -10.30
CA TRP A 4 5.49 -9.39 -10.08
C TRP A 4 6.55 -9.81 -11.09
N ALA A 5 6.61 -11.11 -11.44
CA ALA A 5 7.53 -11.59 -12.48
C ALA A 5 7.23 -10.97 -13.86
N ALA A 6 5.95 -10.78 -14.19
CA ALA A 6 5.56 -10.10 -15.42
C ALA A 6 5.86 -8.59 -15.37
N LEU A 7 5.60 -7.95 -14.23
CA LEU A 7 5.87 -6.52 -14.04
C LEU A 7 7.37 -6.23 -14.18
N SER A 8 8.23 -6.95 -13.45
CA SER A 8 9.69 -6.76 -13.54
C SER A 8 10.25 -7.08 -14.92
N LYS A 9 9.59 -7.95 -15.70
CA LYS A 9 10.00 -8.25 -17.08
C LYS A 9 9.71 -7.10 -18.04
N ILE A 10 8.61 -6.38 -17.86
CA ILE A 10 8.16 -5.32 -18.79
C ILE A 10 8.59 -3.92 -18.30
N TYR A 11 8.63 -3.72 -16.99
CA TYR A 11 8.97 -2.45 -16.33
C TYR A 11 9.96 -2.70 -15.18
N PRO A 12 11.25 -2.96 -15.49
CA PRO A 12 12.25 -3.31 -14.49
C PRO A 12 12.51 -2.21 -13.45
N GLU A 13 12.32 -0.95 -13.83
CA GLU A 13 12.49 0.22 -12.96
C GLU A 13 11.30 0.48 -12.03
N THR A 14 10.23 -0.33 -12.07
CA THR A 14 9.06 -0.11 -11.20
C THR A 14 9.32 -0.60 -9.79
N ASP A 15 9.24 0.32 -8.83
CA ASP A 15 9.28 -0.06 -7.42
C ASP A 15 8.09 -0.95 -7.01
N HIS A 16 8.39 -1.93 -6.17
CA HIS A 16 7.39 -2.84 -5.66
C HIS A 16 6.86 -2.35 -4.31
N GLN A 17 5.68 -1.73 -4.29
CA GLN A 17 4.95 -1.48 -3.04
C GLN A 17 3.89 -2.56 -2.79
N ARG A 18 3.90 -3.13 -1.58
CA ARG A 18 2.79 -3.97 -1.07
C ARG A 18 1.85 -3.19 -0.17
N CYS A 19 0.57 -3.49 -0.31
CA CYS A 19 -0.46 -2.82 0.47
C CYS A 19 -0.50 -3.30 1.93
N TRP A 20 -0.39 -2.37 2.88
CA TRP A 20 -0.44 -2.65 4.31
C TRP A 20 -1.79 -3.18 4.80
N VAL A 21 -2.90 -2.77 4.19
CA VAL A 21 -4.24 -3.27 4.55
C VAL A 21 -4.36 -4.76 4.26
N HIS A 22 -4.01 -5.17 3.03
CA HIS A 22 -4.04 -6.58 2.63
C HIS A 22 -3.00 -7.40 3.40
N LYS A 23 -1.81 -6.83 3.64
CA LYS A 23 -0.80 -7.49 4.46
C LYS A 23 -1.30 -7.74 5.88
N THR A 24 -1.88 -6.73 6.51
CA THR A 24 -2.47 -6.84 7.85
C THR A 24 -3.51 -7.95 7.89
N ALA A 25 -4.45 -7.98 6.93
CA ALA A 25 -5.43 -9.06 6.84
C ALA A 25 -4.78 -10.44 6.71
N ASN A 26 -3.76 -10.58 5.86
CA ASN A 26 -3.03 -11.84 5.67
C ASN A 26 -2.31 -12.32 6.94
N VAL A 27 -1.73 -11.40 7.72
CA VAL A 27 -1.11 -11.71 9.01
C VAL A 27 -2.16 -12.10 10.04
N LEU A 28 -3.25 -11.33 10.17
CA LEU A 28 -4.34 -11.60 11.12
C LEU A 28 -5.04 -12.94 10.85
N ASN A 29 -5.17 -13.35 9.58
CA ASN A 29 -5.72 -14.66 9.20
C ASN A 29 -4.88 -15.85 9.69
N LYS A 30 -3.64 -15.61 10.15
CA LYS A 30 -2.76 -16.64 10.72
C LYS A 30 -2.73 -16.61 12.25
N LEU A 31 -3.62 -15.84 12.88
CA LEU A 31 -3.63 -15.58 14.31
C LEU A 31 -5.01 -15.91 14.92
N PRO A 32 -5.05 -16.45 16.16
CA PRO A 32 -6.29 -16.56 16.93
C PRO A 32 -6.94 -15.20 17.13
N LYS A 33 -8.28 -15.12 17.08
CA LYS A 33 -9.04 -13.86 17.21
C LYS A 33 -8.68 -13.07 18.48
N SER A 34 -8.36 -13.75 19.57
CA SER A 34 -8.01 -13.13 20.86
C SER A 34 -6.75 -12.27 20.82
N VAL A 35 -5.76 -12.61 19.98
CA VAL A 35 -4.49 -11.85 19.90
C VAL A 35 -4.48 -10.83 18.76
N GLN A 36 -5.43 -10.93 17.82
CA GLN A 36 -5.49 -10.06 16.64
C GLN A 36 -5.50 -8.55 16.98
N PRO A 37 -6.26 -8.04 17.98
CA PRO A 37 -6.22 -6.62 18.31
C PRO A 37 -4.82 -6.13 18.67
N LYS A 38 -4.08 -6.93 19.43
CA LYS A 38 -2.72 -6.61 19.89
C LYS A 38 -1.71 -6.62 18.74
N VAL A 39 -1.76 -7.64 17.88
CA VAL A 39 -0.87 -7.67 16.69
C VAL A 39 -1.23 -6.56 15.72
N LYS A 40 -2.52 -6.25 15.54
CA LYS A 40 -2.96 -5.16 14.66
C LYS A 40 -2.43 -3.80 15.12
N ALA A 41 -2.41 -3.55 16.44
CA ALA A 41 -1.81 -2.34 16.99
C ALA A 41 -0.31 -2.25 16.68
N ASP A 42 0.44 -3.33 16.90
CA ASP A 42 1.88 -3.38 16.59
C ASP A 42 2.15 -3.20 15.10
N LEU A 43 1.35 -3.81 14.22
CA LEU A 43 1.44 -3.59 12.77
C LEU A 43 1.17 -2.13 12.39
N HIS A 44 0.18 -1.51 13.05
CA HIS A 44 -0.15 -0.09 12.85
C HIS A 44 1.01 0.82 13.22
N GLU A 45 1.72 0.53 14.31
CA GLU A 45 2.91 1.29 14.70
C GLU A 45 4.02 1.22 13.65
N ILE A 46 4.19 0.09 12.96
CA ILE A 46 5.20 -0.04 11.90
C ILE A 46 4.92 0.95 10.77
N TRP A 47 3.73 0.88 10.18
CA TRP A 47 3.45 1.64 8.98
C TRP A 47 3.04 3.07 9.25
N MET A 48 2.84 3.48 10.51
CA MET A 48 2.65 4.87 10.93
C MET A 48 3.92 5.53 11.46
N ALA A 49 5.04 4.81 11.55
CA ALA A 49 6.30 5.40 11.97
C ALA A 49 6.70 6.57 11.06
N GLU A 50 7.33 7.58 11.65
CA GLU A 50 7.71 8.81 10.94
C GLU A 50 8.84 8.56 9.95
N THR A 51 9.78 7.66 10.29
CA THR A 51 10.94 7.32 9.48
C THR A 51 10.98 5.82 9.15
N ARG A 52 11.65 5.47 8.04
CA ARG A 52 11.96 4.09 7.67
C ARG A 52 12.73 3.38 8.79
N PHE A 53 13.66 4.09 9.42
CA PHE A 53 14.45 3.56 10.54
C PHE A 53 13.57 3.14 11.72
N ASP A 54 12.65 4.00 12.14
CA ASP A 54 11.71 3.69 13.22
C ASP A 54 10.71 2.59 12.82
N ALA A 55 10.31 2.55 11.54
CA ALA A 55 9.52 1.45 11.02
C ALA A 55 10.26 0.11 11.14
N HIS A 56 11.55 0.03 10.79
CA HIS A 56 12.35 -1.19 10.97
C HIS A 56 12.45 -1.60 12.44
N LYS A 57 12.71 -0.65 13.35
CA LYS A 57 12.72 -0.93 14.80
C LYS A 57 11.38 -1.48 15.29
N ALA A 58 10.29 -0.83 14.91
CA ALA A 58 8.94 -1.28 15.25
C ALA A 58 8.69 -2.70 14.71
N PHE A 59 9.15 -2.99 13.49
CA PHE A 59 9.02 -4.28 12.83
C PHE A 59 9.80 -5.36 13.58
N ASP A 60 11.08 -5.13 13.91
CA ASP A 60 11.90 -6.08 14.67
C ASP A 60 11.29 -6.38 16.04
N ARG A 61 10.80 -5.35 16.73
CA ARG A 61 10.08 -5.49 17.99
C ARG A 61 8.82 -6.34 17.83
N THR A 62 8.02 -6.12 16.79
CA THR A 62 6.81 -6.92 16.50
C THR A 62 7.16 -8.38 16.25
N LEU A 63 8.19 -8.66 15.45
CA LEU A 63 8.66 -10.03 15.20
C LEU A 63 9.08 -10.69 16.51
N LYS A 64 10.00 -10.08 17.25
CA LYS A 64 10.50 -10.61 18.53
C LYS A 64 9.38 -10.90 19.54
N ARG A 65 8.35 -10.05 19.58
CA ARG A 65 7.23 -10.18 20.51
C ARG A 65 6.32 -11.38 20.23
N PHE A 66 6.12 -11.73 18.95
CA PHE A 66 5.10 -12.71 18.56
C PHE A 66 5.64 -13.97 17.88
N GLU A 67 6.88 -13.96 17.40
CA GLU A 67 7.45 -15.05 16.59
C GLU A 67 7.47 -16.39 17.35
N ALA A 68 7.84 -16.39 18.63
CA ALA A 68 7.90 -17.61 19.43
C ALA A 68 6.55 -18.35 19.52
N LYS A 69 5.42 -17.62 19.50
CA LYS A 69 4.06 -18.20 19.57
C LYS A 69 3.38 -18.32 18.22
N TYR A 70 3.71 -17.42 17.28
CA TYR A 70 3.01 -17.27 16.00
C TYR A 70 4.00 -17.16 14.83
N PRO A 71 4.89 -18.14 14.63
CA PRO A 71 5.97 -18.04 13.64
C PRO A 71 5.42 -17.90 12.22
N LYS A 72 4.30 -18.55 11.90
CA LYS A 72 3.65 -18.44 10.57
C LYS A 72 3.14 -17.03 10.28
N ALA A 73 2.64 -16.32 11.28
CA ALA A 73 2.16 -14.94 11.14
C ALA A 73 3.33 -13.98 10.96
N MET A 74 4.41 -14.17 11.73
CA MET A 74 5.61 -13.34 11.66
C MET A 74 6.42 -13.58 10.39
N ALA A 75 6.55 -14.83 9.94
CA ALA A 75 7.14 -15.14 8.63
C ALA A 75 6.30 -14.54 7.48
N CYS A 76 4.97 -14.56 7.61
CA CYS A 76 4.09 -13.89 6.66
C CYS A 76 4.37 -12.39 6.62
N LEU A 77 4.58 -11.73 7.77
CA LEU A 77 4.96 -10.32 7.86
C LEU A 77 6.34 -10.06 7.24
N ALA A 78 7.38 -10.74 7.74
CA ALA A 78 8.79 -10.54 7.40
C ALA A 78 9.10 -10.73 5.91
N LYS A 79 8.42 -11.65 5.23
CA LYS A 79 8.68 -11.98 3.82
C LYS A 79 8.68 -10.77 2.87
N ASP A 80 7.86 -9.76 3.15
CA ASP A 80 7.70 -8.61 2.24
C ASP A 80 8.10 -7.31 2.93
N ARG A 81 9.11 -7.32 3.82
CA ARG A 81 9.50 -6.15 4.63
C ARG A 81 9.83 -4.95 3.76
N GLU A 82 10.73 -5.11 2.79
CA GLU A 82 11.19 -4.02 1.94
C GLU A 82 10.05 -3.46 1.10
N GLU A 83 9.26 -4.32 0.46
CA GLU A 83 8.14 -3.86 -0.37
C GLU A 83 7.01 -3.22 0.45
N LEU A 84 6.91 -3.52 1.75
CA LEU A 84 5.96 -2.84 2.62
C LEU A 84 6.43 -1.43 3.01
N LEU A 85 7.74 -1.19 3.04
CA LEU A 85 8.34 0.07 3.48
C LEU A 85 8.82 0.96 2.31
N ALA A 86 8.69 0.51 1.06
CA ALA A 86 9.07 1.26 -0.14
C ALA A 86 8.41 2.66 -0.23
N PHE A 87 7.23 2.86 0.39
CA PHE A 87 6.55 4.15 0.40
C PHE A 87 7.38 5.30 0.99
N TYR A 88 8.39 5.02 1.83
CA TYR A 88 9.29 6.05 2.37
C TYR A 88 10.17 6.70 1.29
N ASP A 89 10.32 6.07 0.11
CA ASP A 89 11.00 6.65 -1.08
C ASP A 89 10.10 7.60 -1.89
N TYR A 90 8.91 7.90 -1.38
CA TYR A 90 7.91 8.79 -2.03
C TYR A 90 7.53 9.93 -1.09
N PRO A 91 7.02 11.06 -1.60
CA PRO A 91 6.60 12.19 -0.77
C PRO A 91 5.69 11.81 0.39
N ALA A 92 5.93 12.37 1.58
CA ALA A 92 5.15 12.06 2.79
C ALA A 92 3.64 12.26 2.61
N GLU A 93 3.24 13.26 1.82
CA GLU A 93 1.84 13.55 1.51
C GLU A 93 1.16 12.42 0.72
N HIS A 94 1.93 11.63 -0.03
CA HIS A 94 1.44 10.53 -0.86
C HIS A 94 1.23 9.25 -0.05
N TRP A 95 1.92 9.09 1.09
CA TRP A 95 1.91 7.86 1.88
C TRP A 95 0.53 7.36 2.27
N VAL A 96 -0.44 8.27 2.51
CA VAL A 96 -1.83 7.88 2.82
C VAL A 96 -2.49 7.12 1.67
N HIS A 97 -2.12 7.43 0.43
CA HIS A 97 -2.66 6.77 -0.76
C HIS A 97 -1.90 5.48 -1.07
N ILE A 98 -0.60 5.44 -0.79
CA ILE A 98 0.28 4.29 -1.05
C ILE A 98 0.06 3.17 -0.02
N ARG A 99 -0.07 3.51 1.27
CA ARG A 99 -0.20 2.54 2.37
C ARG A 99 -1.62 1.97 2.50
N THR A 100 -2.64 2.69 2.04
CA THR A 100 -4.05 2.30 2.22
C THR A 100 -4.68 1.79 0.93
N THR A 101 -5.81 1.10 1.05
CA THR A 101 -6.58 0.65 -0.11
C THR A 101 -7.69 1.63 -0.49
N ASN A 102 -7.85 2.74 0.23
CA ASN A 102 -9.00 3.62 0.04
C ASN A 102 -9.16 4.13 -1.41
N PRO A 103 -8.10 4.51 -2.16
CA PRO A 103 -8.24 4.89 -3.57
C PRO A 103 -8.88 3.79 -4.45
N ILE A 104 -8.65 2.53 -4.11
CA ILE A 104 -9.19 1.36 -4.83
C ILE A 104 -10.57 1.00 -4.26
N GLU A 105 -10.66 0.76 -2.95
CA GLU A 105 -11.86 0.25 -2.29
C GLU A 105 -13.04 1.21 -2.36
N SER A 106 -12.80 2.53 -2.25
CA SER A 106 -13.87 3.52 -2.37
C SER A 106 -14.50 3.53 -3.76
N THR A 107 -13.68 3.36 -4.80
CA THR A 107 -14.11 3.24 -6.19
C THR A 107 -14.93 1.97 -6.40
N PHE A 108 -14.47 0.84 -5.88
CA PHE A 108 -15.17 -0.45 -6.01
C PHE A 108 -16.35 -0.64 -5.05
N ALA A 109 -16.51 0.18 -4.01
CA ALA A 109 -17.63 0.08 -3.07
C ALA A 109 -18.99 0.20 -3.78
N THR A 110 -19.11 1.15 -4.71
CA THR A 110 -20.34 1.33 -5.51
C THR A 110 -20.61 0.12 -6.40
N VAL A 111 -19.56 -0.43 -7.01
CA VAL A 111 -19.65 -1.62 -7.86
C VAL A 111 -20.17 -2.81 -7.06
N ARG A 112 -19.61 -3.09 -5.87
CA ARG A 112 -20.03 -4.20 -5.01
C ARG A 112 -21.46 -4.04 -4.50
N LEU A 113 -21.84 -2.82 -4.12
CA LEU A 113 -23.21 -2.54 -3.65
C LEU A 113 -24.24 -2.86 -4.75
N ARG A 114 -23.96 -2.44 -5.98
CA ARG A 114 -24.88 -2.62 -7.12
C ARG A 114 -24.85 -4.04 -7.66
N SER A 115 -23.69 -4.69 -7.71
CA SER A 115 -23.59 -6.10 -8.11
C SER A 115 -24.32 -7.02 -7.14
N LYS A 116 -24.20 -6.79 -5.82
CA LYS A 116 -24.94 -7.55 -4.80
C LYS A 116 -26.45 -7.39 -4.95
N ARG A 117 -26.93 -6.20 -5.30
CA ARG A 117 -28.36 -5.93 -5.54
C ARG A 117 -28.87 -6.52 -6.85
N SER A 118 -28.01 -6.58 -7.87
CA SER A 118 -28.35 -7.13 -9.20
C SER A 118 -28.67 -8.62 -9.17
N ARG A 119 -28.24 -9.37 -8.13
CA ARG A 119 -28.43 -10.81 -7.84
C ARG A 119 -27.99 -11.81 -8.93
N ASN A 120 -28.09 -11.47 -10.22
CA ASN A 120 -27.59 -12.19 -11.39
C ASN A 120 -27.18 -11.17 -12.46
N CYS A 121 -25.90 -10.82 -12.56
CA CYS A 121 -25.39 -9.96 -13.64
C CYS A 121 -25.27 -10.72 -14.97
N GLY A 122 -26.35 -11.38 -15.43
CA GLY A 122 -26.47 -12.04 -16.72
C GLY A 122 -25.18 -12.69 -17.24
N SER A 123 -24.68 -12.19 -18.38
CA SER A 123 -23.44 -12.64 -19.01
C SER A 123 -22.19 -11.88 -18.52
N ARG A 124 -21.00 -12.41 -18.82
CA ARG A 124 -19.72 -11.70 -18.61
C ARG A 124 -19.72 -10.31 -19.25
N ALA A 125 -20.26 -10.17 -20.46
CA ALA A 125 -20.31 -8.90 -21.17
C ALA A 125 -21.20 -7.88 -20.45
N THR A 126 -22.37 -8.33 -19.98
CA THR A 126 -23.29 -7.50 -19.18
C THR A 126 -22.65 -7.06 -17.86
N THR A 127 -21.96 -7.97 -17.17
CA THR A 127 -21.22 -7.65 -15.95
C THR A 127 -20.14 -6.60 -16.22
N LEU A 128 -19.35 -6.78 -17.28
CA LEU A 128 -18.30 -5.84 -17.65
C LEU A 128 -18.87 -4.45 -17.97
N ALA A 129 -19.94 -4.37 -18.75
CA ALA A 129 -20.61 -3.11 -19.08
C ALA A 129 -21.14 -2.40 -17.83
N MET A 130 -21.73 -3.15 -16.90
CA MET A 130 -22.20 -2.63 -15.62
C MET A 130 -21.05 -2.07 -14.78
N VAL A 131 -19.98 -2.85 -14.59
CA VAL A 131 -18.80 -2.41 -13.84
C VAL A 131 -18.22 -1.13 -14.46
N PHE A 132 -18.05 -1.11 -15.79
CA PHE A 132 -17.55 0.06 -16.51
C PHE A 132 -18.41 1.30 -16.25
N LYS A 133 -19.73 1.21 -16.41
CA LYS A 133 -20.63 2.36 -16.17
C LYS A 133 -20.63 2.84 -14.72
N LEU A 134 -20.53 1.92 -13.76
CA LEU A 134 -20.42 2.28 -12.36
C LEU A 134 -19.10 2.96 -12.02
N LEU A 135 -17.99 2.54 -12.64
CA LEU A 135 -16.68 3.20 -12.52
C LEU A 135 -16.71 4.60 -13.13
N GLN A 136 -17.29 4.78 -14.33
CA GLN A 136 -17.49 6.12 -14.94
C GLN A 136 -18.33 7.04 -14.04
N SER A 137 -19.30 6.48 -13.30
CA SER A 137 -20.09 7.26 -12.34
C SER A 137 -19.29 7.63 -11.08
N ALA A 138 -18.39 6.75 -10.62
CA ALA A 138 -17.52 7.00 -9.47
C ALA A 138 -16.46 8.07 -9.78
N GLU A 139 -15.90 8.05 -11.00
CA GLU A 139 -14.87 8.97 -11.49
C GLU A 139 -15.23 10.44 -11.30
N LYS A 140 -16.51 10.80 -11.50
CA LYS A 140 -17.02 12.17 -11.34
C LYS A 140 -16.81 12.77 -9.94
N ARG A 141 -16.53 11.94 -8.93
CA ARG A 141 -16.34 12.34 -7.53
C ARG A 141 -14.93 12.07 -7.01
N TRP A 142 -14.00 11.69 -7.89
CA TRP A 142 -12.62 11.46 -7.47
C TRP A 142 -11.95 12.75 -7.04
N LYS A 143 -11.15 12.63 -5.98
CA LYS A 143 -10.33 13.72 -5.46
C LYS A 143 -8.92 13.55 -6.00
N ARG A 144 -8.22 14.67 -6.22
CA ARG A 144 -6.79 14.63 -6.51
C ARG A 144 -6.04 13.98 -5.35
N ILE A 145 -4.90 13.35 -5.66
CA ILE A 145 -3.99 12.86 -4.62
C ILE A 145 -3.53 14.03 -3.74
N LYS A 146 -3.24 13.73 -2.48
CA LYS A 146 -2.65 14.73 -1.58
C LYS A 146 -1.23 15.01 -2.05
N GLY A 147 -0.80 16.27 -2.01
CA GLY A 147 0.50 16.67 -2.56
C GLY A 147 0.60 16.47 -4.08
N PHE A 148 -0.50 16.69 -4.83
CA PHE A 148 -0.54 16.53 -6.29
C PHE A 148 0.59 17.28 -7.03
N SER A 149 1.00 18.46 -6.55
CA SER A 149 2.12 19.22 -7.12
C SER A 149 3.45 18.45 -7.07
N LYS A 150 3.65 17.57 -6.09
CA LYS A 150 4.86 16.74 -5.97
C LYS A 150 4.85 15.53 -6.91
N LEU A 151 3.76 15.27 -7.62
CA LEU A 151 3.69 14.15 -8.57
C LEU A 151 4.70 14.30 -9.71
N GLU A 152 4.94 15.52 -10.16
CA GLU A 152 5.94 15.82 -11.19
C GLU A 152 7.34 15.37 -10.76
N LEU A 153 7.71 15.58 -9.50
CA LEU A 153 8.99 15.14 -8.95
C LEU A 153 9.12 13.61 -8.98
N VAL A 154 8.03 12.90 -8.65
CA VAL A 154 7.98 11.43 -8.71
C VAL A 154 8.12 10.94 -10.15
N VAL A 155 7.42 11.55 -11.10
CA VAL A 155 7.50 11.21 -12.53
C VAL A 155 8.90 11.46 -13.09
N ASN A 156 9.59 12.48 -12.60
CA ASN A 156 10.97 12.81 -12.96
C ASN A 156 12.02 12.02 -12.16
N ASN A 157 11.62 10.99 -11.40
CA ASN A 157 12.50 10.13 -10.59
C ASN A 157 13.38 10.88 -9.58
N VAL A 158 12.88 12.00 -9.04
CA VAL A 158 13.54 12.70 -7.92
C VAL A 158 13.54 11.79 -6.70
N ARG A 159 14.69 11.66 -6.04
CA ARG A 159 14.84 10.82 -4.86
C ARG A 159 14.22 11.46 -3.62
N PHE A 160 13.53 10.64 -2.84
CA PHE A 160 13.05 11.01 -1.52
C PHE A 160 13.63 10.07 -0.47
N GLN A 161 13.85 10.61 0.72
CA GLN A 161 14.20 9.85 1.91
C GLN A 161 13.26 10.27 3.02
N ASP A 162 12.56 9.29 3.60
CA ASP A 162 11.54 9.53 4.63
C ASP A 162 10.49 10.59 4.21
N GLY A 163 10.19 10.64 2.91
CA GLY A 163 9.19 11.53 2.34
C GLY A 163 9.63 12.96 2.10
N GLU A 164 10.90 13.28 2.36
CA GLU A 164 11.55 14.54 2.04
C GLU A 164 12.44 14.40 0.81
N GLN A 165 12.50 15.45 -0.01
CA GLN A 165 13.32 15.44 -1.22
C GLN A 165 14.80 15.46 -0.84
N VAL A 166 15.57 14.52 -1.37
CA VAL A 166 17.03 14.54 -1.24
C VAL A 166 17.56 15.62 -2.18
N THR A 167 18.03 16.73 -1.62
CA THR A 167 18.75 17.74 -2.40
C THR A 167 20.23 17.43 -2.28
N ASP A 168 20.88 17.05 -3.37
CA ASP A 168 22.33 16.89 -3.38
C ASP A 168 22.97 18.23 -2.99
N GLN A 169 23.70 18.26 -1.87
CA GLN A 169 24.43 19.45 -1.42
C GLN A 169 25.70 19.72 -2.25
N SER A 170 25.94 18.98 -3.34
CA SER A 170 27.13 19.15 -4.19
C SER A 170 27.15 20.47 -4.98
N ASP A 171 26.03 21.14 -5.15
CA ASP A 171 25.95 22.41 -5.91
C ASP A 171 26.03 23.66 -5.02
N ARG A 172 26.27 23.51 -3.71
CA ARG A 172 26.37 24.64 -2.76
C ARG A 172 27.80 25.03 -2.35
N THR A 173 28.82 24.45 -2.98
CA THR A 173 30.23 24.83 -2.74
C THR A 173 30.93 25.22 -4.04
N ALA A 174 30.39 26.24 -4.71
CA ALA A 174 31.10 26.98 -5.75
C ALA A 174 30.58 28.42 -5.82
N ALA A 175 31.01 29.25 -4.86
CA ALA A 175 31.13 30.70 -4.97
C ALA A 175 32.02 31.22 -3.83
#